data_AF-A0A2V6KR46-F1
#
_entry.id   AF-A0A2V6KR46-F1
#
_cell.length_a   1.000
_cell.length_b   1.000
_cell.length_c   1.000
_cell.angle_alpha   90.00
_cell.angle_beta   90.00
_cell.angle_gamma   90.00
#
_symmetry.space_group_name_H-M   'P 1'
#
loop_
_entity.id
_entity.type
_entity.pdbx_description
1 polymer ?
#
loop_
_entity_poly.entity_id
_entity_poly.type
_entity_poly.pdbx_seq_one_letter_code
_entity_poly.pdbx_strand_id
1 'polypeptide(L)'
;MSIFRHNFPRRTPSKWLAALDRATSKFVAVRLPDLIIVDGGKGQLSSACRELQRLGLHDLPIIGLAKEHEEIYRPGRALPLQLPADSGALRLLQRIRDEAHRFANAYHQLLMKKRIGESILDDCPGVSQNRKNLLLRRFGSVNRLRKASVEEIGATEGIGPKLAQEVHRFLQRH
;
A
#
# COMPACT_ATOMS: atom_id res chain seq x y z
N MET A 1 37.38 23.06 -19.44
CA MET A 1 36.53 21.84 -19.33
C MET A 1 36.52 21.40 -17.88
N SER A 2 35.52 21.83 -17.10
CA SER A 2 35.46 21.58 -15.66
C SER A 2 34.47 20.45 -15.36
N ILE A 3 34.99 19.36 -14.81
CA ILE A 3 34.23 18.19 -14.35
C ILE A 3 33.62 18.56 -13.00
N PHE A 4 32.31 18.81 -12.98
CA PHE A 4 31.58 19.01 -11.72
C PHE A 4 31.40 17.67 -10.99
N ARG A 5 32.38 17.32 -10.15
CA ARG A 5 32.18 16.41 -9.02
C ARG A 5 31.37 17.13 -7.94
N HIS A 6 30.06 16.89 -7.88
CA HIS A 6 29.28 17.29 -6.70
C HIS A 6 29.42 16.21 -5.62
N ASN A 7 30.19 16.55 -4.60
CA ASN A 7 30.38 15.78 -3.39
C ASN A 7 29.15 16.00 -2.49
N PHE A 8 28.34 14.96 -2.25
CA PHE A 8 27.18 15.04 -1.37
C PHE A 8 27.62 14.91 0.10
N PRO A 9 27.34 15.88 0.99
CA PRO A 9 27.68 15.76 2.39
C PRO A 9 26.71 14.78 3.09
N ARG A 10 27.26 13.73 3.70
CA ARG A 10 26.53 12.87 4.65
C ARG A 10 26.17 13.72 5.88
N ARG A 11 24.96 14.27 5.92
CA ARG A 11 24.45 14.94 7.14
C ARG A 11 24.02 13.87 8.15
N THR A 12 24.67 13.88 9.31
CA THR A 12 24.29 13.12 10.50
C THR A 12 22.90 13.54 11.01
N PRO A 13 22.08 12.64 11.56
CA PRO A 13 20.68 12.94 11.95
C PRO A 13 20.49 13.87 13.18
N SER A 14 21.49 14.64 13.59
CA SER A 14 21.56 15.21 14.94
C SER A 14 20.63 16.39 15.24
N LYS A 15 19.94 16.97 14.24
CA LYS A 15 19.00 18.10 14.47
C LYS A 15 17.51 17.75 14.44
N TRP A 16 17.14 16.53 14.04
CA TRP A 16 15.73 16.15 13.86
C TRP A 16 15.10 15.51 15.10
N LEU A 17 15.92 15.03 16.05
CA LEU A 17 15.45 14.30 17.23
C LEU A 17 14.95 15.19 18.38
N ALA A 18 15.28 16.49 18.39
CA ALA A 18 14.97 17.36 19.52
C ALA A 18 13.54 17.97 19.50
N ALA A 19 12.87 17.97 18.35
CA ALA A 19 11.59 18.67 18.16
C ALA A 19 10.36 17.75 18.25
N LEU A 20 10.55 16.44 18.45
CA LEU A 20 9.49 15.44 18.41
C LEU A 20 9.44 14.65 19.72
N ASP A 21 9.16 15.34 20.82
CA ASP A 21 8.61 14.68 22.00
C ASP A 21 7.51 15.51 22.65
N ARG A 22 6.26 15.07 22.40
CA ARG A 22 5.32 14.80 23.50
C ARG A 22 4.12 14.00 22.99
N ALA A 23 4.01 12.81 23.57
CA ALA A 23 2.88 11.89 23.61
C ALA A 23 2.64 10.97 22.39
N THR A 24 2.83 9.66 22.66
CA THR A 24 2.28 8.49 21.95
C THR A 24 2.81 8.18 20.54
N SER A 25 3.74 7.24 20.45
CA SER A 25 3.68 6.02 19.61
C SER A 25 5.07 5.42 19.46
N LYS A 26 5.19 4.09 19.34
CA LYS A 26 6.44 3.39 18.98
C LYS A 26 6.97 3.96 17.65
N PHE A 27 7.89 4.91 17.71
CA PHE A 27 8.57 5.41 16.53
C PHE A 27 9.57 4.35 16.05
N VAL A 28 9.20 3.61 15.00
CA VAL A 28 10.21 2.97 14.17
C VAL A 28 10.97 4.11 13.50
N ALA A 29 12.25 4.26 13.79
CA ALA A 29 13.11 5.19 13.08
C ALA A 29 13.13 4.78 11.59
N VAL A 30 12.32 5.44 10.76
CA VAL A 30 12.28 5.18 9.33
C VAL A 30 13.49 5.87 8.72
N ARG A 31 14.45 5.07 8.24
CA ARG A 31 15.55 5.60 7.42
C ARG A 31 14.96 6.03 6.08
N LEU A 32 15.19 7.29 5.70
CA LEU A 32 14.78 7.80 4.39
C LEU A 32 15.59 7.13 3.28
N PRO A 33 14.97 6.86 2.11
CA PRO A 33 15.67 6.27 0.98
C PRO A 33 16.63 7.28 0.33
N ASP A 34 17.69 6.77 -0.29
CA ASP A 34 18.61 7.59 -1.08
C ASP A 34 18.02 7.96 -2.46
N LEU A 35 17.01 7.23 -2.93
CA LEU A 35 16.28 7.48 -4.18
C LEU A 35 14.85 6.92 -4.09
N ILE A 36 13.88 7.70 -4.53
CA ILE A 36 12.50 7.28 -4.76
C ILE A 36 12.29 7.03 -6.26
N ILE A 37 11.66 5.91 -6.59
CA ILE A 37 11.29 5.56 -7.96
C ILE A 37 9.77 5.49 -8.03
N VAL A 38 9.17 6.31 -8.88
CA VAL A 38 7.75 6.28 -9.19
C VAL A 38 7.56 5.42 -10.43
N ASP A 39 6.71 4.41 -10.31
CA ASP A 39 6.27 3.59 -11.44
C ASP A 39 5.28 4.39 -12.29
N GLY A 40 5.83 5.16 -13.23
CA GLY A 40 5.07 6.18 -13.92
C GLY A 40 5.87 7.25 -14.65
N GLY A 41 5.22 7.85 -15.65
CA GLY A 41 5.78 8.95 -16.43
C GLY A 41 5.71 10.31 -15.73
N LYS A 42 5.90 11.39 -16.51
CA LYS A 42 5.97 12.78 -16.04
C LYS A 42 4.81 13.20 -15.12
N GLY A 43 3.58 12.76 -15.42
CA GLY A 43 2.39 13.11 -14.63
C GLY A 43 2.44 12.56 -13.21
N GLN A 44 2.71 11.25 -13.06
CA GLN A 44 2.80 10.60 -11.76
C GLN A 44 4.00 11.11 -10.95
N LEU A 45 5.14 11.34 -11.61
CA LEU A 45 6.30 11.97 -10.98
C LEU A 45 5.95 13.38 -10.43
N SER A 46 5.24 14.19 -11.20
CA SER A 46 4.82 15.54 -10.77
C SER A 46 3.92 15.49 -9.52
N SER A 47 2.97 14.54 -9.48
CA SER A 47 2.13 14.32 -8.31
C SER A 47 2.95 13.91 -7.08
N ALA A 48 3.89 12.98 -7.24
CA ALA A 48 4.75 12.54 -6.14
C ALA A 48 5.65 13.68 -5.62
N CYS A 49 6.22 14.49 -6.51
CA CYS A 49 7.01 15.67 -6.12
C CYS A 49 6.19 16.67 -5.29
N ARG A 50 4.93 16.91 -5.66
CA ARG A 50 4.03 17.81 -4.92
C ARG A 50 3.79 17.30 -3.49
N GLU A 51 3.60 16.00 -3.34
CA GLU A 51 3.43 15.40 -2.01
C GLU A 51 4.70 15.46 -1.18
N LEU A 52 5.87 15.18 -1.77
CA LEU A 52 7.16 15.36 -1.08
C LEU A 52 7.35 16.81 -0.63
N GLN A 53 6.98 17.78 -1.45
CA GLN A 53 7.02 19.19 -1.07
C GLN A 53 6.09 19.50 0.10
N ARG A 54 4.85 19.00 0.07
CA ARG A 54 3.88 19.16 1.16
C ARG A 54 4.36 18.56 2.48
N LEU A 55 5.11 17.45 2.41
CA LEU A 55 5.68 16.76 3.56
C LEU A 55 7.03 17.35 4.03
N GLY A 56 7.55 18.39 3.37
CA GLY A 56 8.87 18.96 3.68
C GLY A 56 10.05 18.07 3.27
N LEU A 57 9.84 17.08 2.39
CA LEU A 57 10.81 16.10 1.92
C LEU A 57 11.25 16.36 0.46
N HIS A 58 11.17 17.61 0.00
CA HIS A 58 11.46 17.99 -1.38
C HIS A 58 12.93 17.79 -1.80
N ASP A 59 13.84 17.64 -0.85
CA ASP A 59 15.26 17.39 -1.10
C ASP A 59 15.55 15.91 -1.45
N LEU A 60 14.58 14.99 -1.26
CA LEU A 60 14.79 13.59 -1.58
C LEU A 60 14.89 13.38 -3.10
N PRO A 61 15.93 12.67 -3.59
CA PRO A 61 16.02 12.31 -4.99
C PRO A 61 14.82 11.46 -5.42
N ILE A 62 14.20 11.83 -6.53
CA ILE A 62 13.04 11.13 -7.08
C ILE A 62 13.12 11.08 -8.61
N ILE A 63 12.78 9.91 -9.17
CA ILE A 63 12.65 9.69 -10.61
C ILE A 63 11.31 9.01 -10.93
N GLY A 64 10.81 9.22 -12.14
CA GLY A 64 9.72 8.44 -12.72
C GLY A 64 10.27 7.47 -13.75
N LEU A 65 9.77 6.23 -13.78
CA LEU A 65 10.11 5.22 -14.79
C LEU A 65 8.86 4.85 -15.58
N ALA A 66 8.82 5.25 -16.86
CA ALA A 66 7.66 4.98 -17.73
C ALA A 66 7.75 3.58 -18.38
N LYS A 67 6.60 2.92 -18.53
CA LYS A 67 6.52 1.51 -18.94
C LYS A 67 6.84 1.24 -20.40
N GLU A 68 6.50 2.14 -21.32
CA GLU A 68 6.58 1.86 -22.77
C GLU A 68 8.00 1.80 -23.32
N HIS A 69 8.91 2.62 -22.77
CA HIS A 69 10.28 2.76 -23.27
C HIS A 69 11.34 2.83 -22.15
N GLU A 70 10.95 2.50 -20.90
CA GLU A 70 11.81 2.64 -19.71
C GLU A 70 12.43 4.03 -19.57
N GLU A 71 11.70 5.04 -20.03
CA GLU A 71 12.13 6.42 -19.97
C GLU A 71 12.20 6.90 -18.54
N ILE A 72 13.35 7.47 -18.19
CA ILE A 72 13.61 7.99 -16.85
C ILE A 72 13.29 9.49 -16.84
N TYR A 73 12.19 9.83 -16.19
CA TYR A 73 11.77 11.19 -15.96
C TYR A 73 12.41 11.75 -14.69
N ARG A 74 12.88 12.99 -14.76
CA ARG A 74 13.54 13.70 -13.64
C ARG A 74 12.84 15.03 -13.39
N PRO A 75 12.64 15.43 -12.11
CA PRO A 75 12.09 16.74 -11.79
C PRO A 75 12.88 17.87 -12.47
N GLY A 76 12.18 18.86 -13.00
CA GLY A 76 12.79 20.02 -13.67
C GLY A 76 13.47 19.73 -15.01
N ARG A 77 13.38 18.52 -15.56
CA ARG A 77 13.90 18.18 -16.89
C ARG A 77 12.76 17.98 -17.88
N ALA A 78 12.86 18.64 -19.04
CA ALA A 78 11.84 18.56 -20.08
C ALA A 78 11.83 17.20 -20.79
N LEU A 79 13.01 16.68 -21.10
CA LEU A 79 13.21 15.42 -21.83
C LEU A 79 13.56 14.27 -20.88
N PRO A 80 13.05 13.05 -21.14
CA PRO A 80 13.44 11.87 -20.40
C PRO A 80 14.90 11.50 -20.67
N LEU A 81 15.49 10.77 -19.74
CA LEU A 81 16.76 10.07 -19.95
C LEU A 81 16.43 8.65 -20.42
N GLN A 82 17.03 8.26 -21.55
CA GLN A 82 16.98 6.88 -22.04
C GLN A 82 18.35 6.25 -21.81
N LEU A 83 18.35 5.06 -21.22
CA LEU A 83 19.57 4.27 -21.03
C LEU A 83 19.73 3.27 -22.18
N PRO A 84 20.97 2.90 -22.53
CA PRO A 84 21.21 1.81 -23.46
C PRO A 84 20.52 0.51 -23.01
N ALA A 85 19.93 -0.22 -23.96
CA ALA A 85 19.16 -1.44 -23.69
C ALA A 85 19.99 -2.55 -23.03
N ASP A 86 21.29 -2.58 -23.29
CA ASP A 86 22.25 -3.53 -22.74
C ASP A 86 22.79 -3.11 -21.36
N SER A 87 22.52 -1.88 -20.91
CA SER A 87 23.08 -1.35 -19.66
C SER A 87 22.56 -2.08 -18.41
N GLY A 88 23.48 -2.39 -17.49
CA GLY A 88 23.14 -2.99 -16.20
C GLY A 88 22.23 -2.10 -15.34
N ALA A 89 22.35 -0.78 -15.47
CA ALA A 89 21.51 0.19 -14.75
C ALA A 89 20.04 0.09 -15.18
N LEU A 90 19.77 -0.02 -16.48
CA LEU A 90 18.41 -0.20 -16.99
C LEU A 90 17.79 -1.50 -16.47
N ARG A 91 18.54 -2.61 -16.54
CA ARG A 91 18.11 -3.93 -16.04
C ARG A 91 17.78 -3.89 -14.54
N LEU A 92 18.52 -3.12 -13.75
CA LEU A 92 18.24 -2.94 -12.32
C LEU A 92 16.93 -2.16 -12.10
N LEU A 93 16.73 -1.05 -12.82
CA LEU A 93 15.50 -0.24 -12.72
C LEU A 93 14.26 -1.06 -13.09
N GLN A 94 14.34 -1.85 -14.16
CA GLN A 94 13.30 -2.78 -14.57
C GLN A 94 12.95 -3.77 -13.46
N ARG A 95 13.95 -4.42 -12.85
CA ARG A 95 13.72 -5.38 -11.74
C ARG A 95 13.07 -4.73 -10.53
N ILE A 96 13.48 -3.51 -10.17
CA ILE A 96 12.86 -2.78 -9.05
C ILE A 96 11.39 -2.49 -9.37
N ARG A 97 11.09 -2.05 -10.59
CA ARG A 97 9.72 -1.81 -11.03
C ARG A 97 8.90 -3.09 -11.05
N ASP A 98 9.44 -4.19 -11.57
CA ASP A 98 8.74 -5.46 -11.65
C ASP A 98 8.41 -6.00 -10.26
N GLU A 99 9.31 -5.80 -9.29
CA GLU A 99 9.06 -6.15 -7.89
C GLU A 99 7.98 -5.25 -7.27
N ALA A 100 8.01 -3.94 -7.52
CA ALA A 100 6.97 -3.02 -7.07
C ALA A 100 5.60 -3.37 -7.66
N HIS A 101 5.53 -3.63 -8.97
CA HIS A 101 4.33 -4.10 -9.66
C HIS A 101 3.83 -5.44 -9.10
N ARG A 102 4.73 -6.42 -8.92
CA ARG A 102 4.39 -7.73 -8.35
C ARG A 102 3.77 -7.58 -6.97
N PHE A 103 4.37 -6.75 -6.12
CA PHE A 103 3.87 -6.48 -4.77
C PHE A 103 2.51 -5.80 -4.80
N ALA A 104 2.35 -4.74 -5.61
CA ALA A 104 1.08 -4.02 -5.75
C ALA A 104 -0.04 -4.95 -6.25
N ASN A 105 0.23 -5.76 -7.28
CA ASN A 105 -0.74 -6.71 -7.82
C ASN A 105 -1.13 -7.78 -6.79
N ALA A 106 -0.16 -8.34 -6.07
CA ALA A 106 -0.43 -9.32 -5.02
C ALA A 106 -1.31 -8.72 -3.90
N TYR A 107 -1.03 -7.48 -3.49
CA TYR A 107 -1.84 -6.78 -2.50
C TYR A 107 -3.25 -6.47 -3.01
N HIS A 108 -3.40 -6.02 -4.25
CA HIS A 108 -4.72 -5.83 -4.86
C HIS A 108 -5.52 -7.13 -4.94
N GLN A 109 -4.88 -8.23 -5.34
CA GLN A 109 -5.52 -9.55 -5.34
C GLN A 109 -5.95 -9.99 -3.93
N LEU A 110 -5.12 -9.73 -2.91
CA LEU A 110 -5.48 -9.98 -1.51
C LEU A 110 -6.73 -9.17 -1.10
N LEU A 111 -6.77 -7.88 -1.42
CA LEU A 111 -7.90 -7.02 -1.13
C LEU A 111 -9.18 -7.45 -1.88
N MET A 112 -9.05 -7.85 -3.14
CA MET A 112 -10.18 -8.37 -3.92
C MET A 112 -10.71 -9.68 -3.34
N LYS A 113 -9.84 -10.63 -2.99
CA LYS A 113 -10.24 -11.88 -2.32
C LYS A 113 -10.96 -11.60 -1.00
N LYS A 114 -10.47 -10.62 -0.22
CA LYS A 114 -11.14 -10.20 1.02
C LYS A 114 -12.54 -9.65 0.73
N ARG A 115 -12.67 -8.76 -0.27
CA ARG A 115 -13.96 -8.17 -0.65
C ARG A 115 -14.97 -9.22 -1.13
N ILE A 116 -14.55 -10.15 -1.98
CA ILE A 116 -15.40 -11.25 -2.47
C ILE A 116 -15.78 -12.18 -1.31
N GLY A 117 -14.83 -12.52 -0.44
CA GLY A 117 -15.12 -13.30 0.76
C GLY A 117 -16.14 -12.62 1.66
N GLU A 118 -16.08 -11.29 1.78
CA GLU A 118 -17.05 -10.48 2.53
C GLU A 118 -18.41 -10.33 1.84
N SER A 119 -18.49 -10.42 0.51
CA SER A 119 -19.75 -10.31 -0.22
C SER A 119 -20.63 -11.57 -0.11
N ILE A 120 -20.07 -12.73 0.26
CA ILE A 120 -20.89 -13.95 0.46
C ILE A 120 -21.99 -13.74 1.52
N LEU A 121 -21.78 -12.84 2.48
CA LEU A 121 -22.78 -12.49 3.48
C LEU A 121 -23.95 -11.67 2.91
N ASP A 122 -23.79 -11.05 1.74
CA ASP A 122 -24.86 -10.33 1.04
C ASP A 122 -25.91 -11.30 0.48
N ASP A 123 -25.48 -12.52 0.13
CA ASP A 123 -26.35 -13.60 -0.37
C ASP A 123 -26.98 -14.44 0.77
N CYS A 124 -26.59 -14.20 2.03
CA CYS A 124 -27.10 -14.94 3.18
C CYS A 124 -28.50 -14.46 3.56
N PRO A 125 -29.53 -15.33 3.53
CA PRO A 125 -30.88 -14.96 3.94
C PRO A 125 -30.91 -14.39 5.37
N GLY A 126 -31.68 -13.32 5.58
CA GLY A 126 -31.85 -12.68 6.89
C GLY A 126 -30.66 -11.81 7.34
N VAL A 127 -29.57 -11.74 6.58
CA VAL A 127 -28.44 -10.85 6.84
C VAL A 127 -28.60 -9.55 6.07
N SER A 128 -28.94 -8.47 6.77
CA SER A 128 -28.92 -7.12 6.19
C SER A 128 -27.51 -6.53 6.24
N GLN A 129 -27.27 -5.44 5.48
CA GLN A 129 -25.99 -4.73 5.48
C GLN A 129 -25.51 -4.35 6.90
N ASN A 130 -26.42 -3.92 7.78
CA ASN A 130 -26.09 -3.60 9.17
C ASN A 130 -25.62 -4.83 9.95
N ARG A 131 -26.29 -5.97 9.77
CA ARG A 131 -25.93 -7.24 10.43
C ARG A 131 -24.61 -7.80 9.90
N LYS A 132 -24.38 -7.70 8.60
CA LYS A 132 -23.07 -8.00 7.98
C LYS A 132 -21.97 -7.15 8.60
N ASN A 133 -22.16 -5.84 8.72
CA ASN A 133 -21.17 -4.96 9.32
C ASN A 133 -20.90 -5.31 10.80
N LEU A 134 -21.91 -5.68 11.58
CA LEU A 134 -21.77 -6.16 12.96
C LEU A 134 -20.92 -7.43 13.05
N LEU A 135 -21.24 -8.43 12.22
CA LEU A 135 -20.49 -9.68 12.15
C LEU A 135 -19.03 -9.43 11.72
N LEU A 136 -18.81 -8.63 10.68
CA LEU A 136 -17.46 -8.30 10.21
C LEU A 136 -16.66 -7.47 11.22
N ARG A 137 -17.30 -6.59 12.00
CA ARG A 137 -16.64 -5.87 13.09
C ARG A 137 -16.19 -6.80 14.20
N ARG A 138 -17.02 -7.77 14.59
CA ARG A 138 -16.70 -8.72 15.67
C ARG A 138 -15.64 -9.74 15.24
N PHE A 139 -15.80 -10.36 14.07
CA PHE A 139 -14.96 -11.48 13.64
C PHE A 139 -13.81 -11.06 12.71
N GLY A 140 -13.87 -9.87 12.10
CA GLY A 140 -12.84 -9.28 11.25
C GLY A 140 -12.79 -9.78 9.80
N SER A 141 -13.26 -11.00 9.53
CA SER A 141 -13.42 -11.54 8.18
C SER A 141 -14.40 -12.71 8.15
N VAL A 142 -14.96 -12.99 6.97
CA VAL A 142 -15.84 -14.15 6.78
C VAL A 142 -15.11 -15.47 7.03
N ASN A 143 -13.82 -15.57 6.71
CA ASN A 143 -13.04 -16.77 7.01
C ASN A 143 -12.91 -17.04 8.52
N ARG A 144 -12.86 -16.00 9.35
CA ARG A 144 -12.88 -16.15 10.82
C ARG A 144 -14.28 -16.48 11.31
N LEU A 145 -15.30 -15.81 10.75
CA LEU A 145 -16.70 -16.08 11.05
C LEU A 145 -17.09 -17.54 10.73
N ARG A 146 -16.61 -18.11 9.62
CA ARG A 146 -16.84 -19.51 9.24
C ARG A 146 -16.28 -20.52 10.24
N LYS A 147 -15.26 -20.13 11.02
CA LYS A 147 -14.64 -20.98 12.06
C LYS A 147 -15.27 -20.78 13.44
N ALA A 148 -16.11 -19.76 13.61
CA ALA A 148 -16.76 -19.46 14.88
C ALA A 148 -17.92 -20.42 15.14
N SER A 149 -18.18 -20.71 16.41
CA SER A 149 -19.33 -21.52 16.81
C SER A 149 -20.64 -20.74 16.66
N VAL A 150 -21.78 -21.46 16.62
CA VAL A 150 -23.11 -20.84 16.56
C VAL A 150 -23.34 -19.91 17.76
N GLU A 151 -22.87 -20.30 18.94
CA GLU A 151 -22.97 -19.54 20.19
C GLU A 151 -22.16 -18.25 20.12
N GLU A 152 -20.93 -18.31 19.59
CA GLU A 152 -20.08 -17.13 19.41
C GLU A 152 -20.70 -16.11 18.44
N ILE A 153 -21.33 -16.61 17.38
CA ILE A 153 -22.05 -15.79 16.39
C ILE A 153 -23.28 -15.15 17.04
N GLY A 154 -24.07 -15.93 17.79
CA GLY A 154 -25.25 -15.46 18.50
C GLY A 154 -24.97 -14.51 19.66
N ALA A 155 -23.74 -14.48 20.18
CA ALA A 155 -23.30 -13.49 21.16
C ALA A 155 -23.05 -12.10 20.55
N THR A 156 -23.19 -11.94 19.24
CA THR A 156 -23.12 -10.63 18.58
C THR A 156 -24.44 -9.88 18.81
N GLU A 157 -24.35 -8.68 19.37
CA GLU A 157 -25.52 -7.83 19.61
C GLU A 157 -26.31 -7.60 18.29
N GLY A 158 -27.62 -7.83 18.33
CA GLY A 158 -28.49 -7.74 17.14
C GLY A 158 -28.51 -8.99 16.25
N ILE A 159 -27.78 -10.05 16.60
CA ILE A 159 -27.82 -11.37 15.95
C ILE A 159 -28.45 -12.38 16.91
N GLY A 160 -29.73 -12.71 16.68
CA GLY A 160 -30.42 -13.72 17.48
C GLY A 160 -29.96 -15.15 17.19
N PRO A 161 -30.29 -16.13 18.06
CA PRO A 161 -29.82 -17.52 17.94
C PRO A 161 -30.27 -18.21 16.64
N LYS A 162 -31.48 -17.92 16.16
CA LYS A 162 -31.98 -18.45 14.87
C LYS A 162 -31.12 -17.97 13.70
N LEU A 163 -30.80 -16.68 13.66
CA LEU A 163 -29.97 -16.11 12.60
C LEU A 163 -28.54 -16.62 12.68
N ALA A 164 -27.99 -16.78 13.89
CA ALA A 164 -26.66 -17.34 14.07
C ALA A 164 -26.54 -18.76 13.48
N GLN A 165 -27.54 -19.62 13.71
CA GLN A 165 -27.60 -20.95 13.10
C GLN A 165 -27.68 -20.89 11.57
N GLU A 166 -28.47 -19.96 11.04
CA GLU A 166 -28.65 -19.79 9.60
C GLU A 166 -27.37 -19.31 8.92
N VAL A 167 -26.70 -18.30 9.49
CA VAL A 167 -25.40 -17.80 9.04
C VAL A 167 -24.34 -18.90 9.09
N HIS A 168 -24.23 -19.62 10.20
CA HIS A 168 -23.27 -20.71 10.34
C HIS A 168 -23.53 -21.80 9.29
N ARG A 169 -24.78 -22.22 9.12
CA ARG A 169 -25.16 -23.23 8.11
C ARG A 169 -24.86 -22.75 6.69
N PHE A 170 -25.17 -21.50 6.37
CA PHE A 170 -24.94 -20.91 5.05
C PHE A 170 -23.45 -20.92 4.70
N LEU A 171 -22.59 -20.50 5.64
CA LEU A 171 -21.13 -20.46 5.47
C LEU A 171 -20.42 -21.82 5.45
N GLN A 172 -21.08 -22.90 5.91
CA GLN A 172 -20.56 -24.26 5.77
C GLN A 172 -20.91 -24.89 4.41
N ARG A 173 -21.94 -24.37 3.73
CA ARG A 173 -22.41 -24.87 2.43
C ARG A 173 -21.76 -24.19 1.23
N HIS A 174 -21.26 -22.97 1.42
CA HIS A 174 -20.57 -22.13 0.42
C HIS A 174 -19.26 -21.66 1.05
#